data_AF-A0A2L0TVK9-F1
#
_entry.id   AF-A0A2L0TVK9-F1
#
_cell.length_a   1.000
_cell.length_b   1.000
_cell.length_c   1.000
_cell.angle_alpha   90.00
_cell.angle_beta   90.00
_cell.angle_gamma   90.00
#
_symmetry.space_group_name_H-M   'P 1'
#
loop_
_entity.id
_entity.type
_entity.pdbx_description
1 polymer ?
#
loop_
_entity_poly.entity_id
_entity_poly.type
_entity_poly.pdbx_seq_one_letter_code
_entity_poly.pdbx_strand_id
1 'polypeptide(L)'
;MMEMSWIEEARKHIGLTEIKGPKHNPEIVAMWKAIKRGGIKDDETPWCAAFVGACLERVGIVSTRFEGARSYASWGEKLDKPVAGCVVVFSRDGGGHVGFVVGQDKAGNLLVLGGNQADAVNVKAFPRSRVTAYRWPTGEPMPAGELPVMAAAEFSKSEA
;
A
#
# COMPACT_ATOMS: atom_id res chain seq x y z
N MET A 1 0.35 -10.73 -18.58
CA MET A 1 0.82 -9.64 -17.70
C MET A 1 1.68 -10.27 -16.62
N MET A 2 2.78 -9.66 -16.20
CA MET A 2 3.51 -10.19 -15.04
C MET A 2 2.62 -10.04 -13.81
N GLU A 3 2.28 -11.17 -13.20
CA GLU A 3 1.56 -11.23 -11.93
C GLU A 3 2.54 -10.97 -10.80
N MET A 4 2.38 -9.82 -10.14
CA MET A 4 3.15 -9.45 -8.95
C MET A 4 2.39 -9.95 -7.73
N SER A 5 2.89 -11.01 -7.10
CA SER A 5 2.20 -11.73 -6.02
C SER A 5 1.74 -10.81 -4.88
N TRP A 6 2.53 -9.80 -4.50
CA TRP A 6 2.18 -8.84 -3.45
C TRP A 6 1.03 -7.89 -3.87
N ILE A 7 0.89 -7.61 -5.16
CA ILE A 7 -0.23 -6.82 -5.68
C ILE A 7 -1.51 -7.65 -5.74
N GLU A 8 -1.40 -8.93 -6.08
CA GLU A 8 -2.53 -9.85 -6.01
C GLU A 8 -3.02 -10.03 -4.59
N GLU A 9 -2.09 -10.20 -3.64
CA GLU A 9 -2.42 -10.23 -2.22
C GLU A 9 -3.11 -8.95 -1.78
N ALA A 10 -2.57 -7.77 -2.14
CA ALA A 10 -3.17 -6.48 -1.80
C ALA A 10 -4.59 -6.32 -2.35
N ARG A 11 -4.86 -6.81 -3.57
CA ARG A 11 -6.19 -6.71 -4.21
C ARG A 11 -7.27 -7.54 -3.51
N LYS A 12 -6.92 -8.61 -2.81
CA LYS A 12 -7.87 -9.43 -2.04
C LYS A 12 -8.54 -8.62 -0.93
N HIS A 13 -7.85 -7.59 -0.43
CA HIS A 13 -8.30 -6.78 0.69
C HIS A 13 -9.10 -5.54 0.30
N ILE A 14 -9.27 -5.24 -1.00
CA ILE A 14 -10.07 -4.08 -1.44
C ILE A 14 -11.48 -4.16 -0.83
N GLY A 15 -11.88 -3.10 -0.12
CA GLY A 15 -13.14 -3.03 0.62
C GLY A 15 -13.04 -3.42 2.09
N LEU A 16 -11.89 -3.90 2.58
CA LEU A 16 -11.64 -4.10 4.01
C LEU A 16 -11.67 -2.74 4.71
N THR A 17 -12.52 -2.59 5.74
CA THR A 17 -12.66 -1.36 6.53
C THR A 17 -12.35 -1.61 8.01
N GLU A 18 -11.91 -0.59 8.72
CA GLU A 18 -11.88 -0.62 10.19
C GLU A 18 -13.30 -0.72 10.77
N ILE A 19 -13.40 -1.21 12.00
CA ILE A 19 -14.66 -1.24 12.75
C ILE A 19 -14.59 -0.12 13.78
N LYS A 20 -15.50 0.84 13.69
CA LYS A 20 -15.55 1.94 14.67
C LYS A 20 -16.01 1.44 16.04
N GLY A 21 -15.27 1.81 17.08
CA GLY A 21 -15.64 1.55 18.47
C GLY A 21 -14.84 0.41 19.10
N PRO A 22 -15.36 -0.26 20.15
CA PRO A 22 -14.56 -1.17 20.98
C PRO A 22 -14.22 -2.51 20.33
N LYS A 23 -14.62 -2.72 19.06
CA LYS A 23 -14.36 -3.94 18.30
C LYS A 23 -13.40 -3.58 17.19
N HIS A 24 -12.39 -4.40 16.98
CA HIS A 24 -11.40 -4.20 15.93
C HIS A 24 -11.59 -5.20 14.80
N ASN A 25 -11.29 -4.79 13.58
CA ASN A 25 -11.29 -5.72 12.45
C ASN A 25 -10.18 -6.78 12.63
N PRO A 26 -10.52 -8.08 12.73
CA PRO A 26 -9.53 -9.13 12.99
C PRO A 26 -8.47 -9.25 11.89
N GLU A 27 -8.80 -8.87 10.65
CA GLU A 27 -7.86 -8.89 9.54
C GLU A 27 -6.82 -7.76 9.66
N ILE A 28 -7.23 -6.55 10.07
CA ILE A 28 -6.30 -5.43 10.33
C ILE A 28 -5.36 -5.81 11.50
N VAL A 29 -5.90 -6.41 12.56
CA VAL A 29 -5.09 -6.94 13.67
C VAL A 29 -4.14 -8.04 13.20
N ALA A 30 -4.55 -8.90 12.25
CA ALA A 30 -3.70 -9.92 11.67
C ALA A 30 -2.57 -9.34 10.81
N MET A 31 -2.76 -8.16 10.18
CA MET A 31 -1.69 -7.48 9.45
C MET A 31 -0.54 -7.07 10.37
N TRP A 32 -0.82 -6.57 11.58
CA TRP A 32 0.20 -6.27 12.59
C TRP A 32 1.01 -7.52 12.99
N LYS A 33 0.32 -8.66 13.14
CA LYS A 33 0.97 -9.94 13.42
C LYS A 33 1.83 -10.42 12.25
N ALA A 34 1.36 -10.26 11.01
CA ALA A 34 2.09 -10.66 9.80
C ALA A 34 3.43 -9.93 9.69
N ILE A 35 3.47 -8.64 10.06
CA ILE A 35 4.72 -7.86 10.07
C ILE A 35 5.55 -8.05 11.34
N LYS A 36 5.21 -9.03 12.19
CA LYS A 36 5.88 -9.33 13.47
C LYS A 36 5.94 -8.14 14.43
N ARG A 37 4.98 -7.21 14.33
CA ARG A 37 4.90 -6.03 15.18
C ARG A 37 3.98 -6.31 16.37
N GLY A 38 4.59 -6.47 17.54
CA GLY A 38 3.86 -6.62 18.80
C GLY A 38 3.37 -5.28 19.37
N GLY A 39 2.40 -5.34 20.27
CA GLY A 39 1.94 -4.19 21.06
C GLY A 39 0.74 -3.44 20.48
N ILE A 40 0.50 -3.54 19.17
CA ILE A 40 -0.66 -2.93 18.51
C ILE A 40 -1.75 -3.98 18.36
N LYS A 41 -2.95 -3.69 18.86
CA LYS A 41 -4.09 -4.63 18.90
C LYS A 41 -5.40 -3.99 18.42
N ASP A 42 -5.30 -2.79 17.92
CA ASP A 42 -6.40 -1.91 17.50
C ASP A 42 -6.31 -1.62 15.99
N ASP A 43 -7.41 -1.11 15.43
CA ASP A 43 -7.51 -0.68 14.03
C ASP A 43 -7.57 0.85 13.87
N GLU A 44 -7.58 1.60 14.98
CA GLU A 44 -7.47 3.06 14.99
C GLU A 44 -6.02 3.56 14.78
N THR A 45 -5.01 2.75 15.12
CA THR A 45 -3.61 3.06 14.80
C THR A 45 -3.43 3.07 13.28
N PRO A 46 -2.86 4.13 12.67
CA PRO A 46 -2.69 4.21 11.24
C PRO A 46 -1.99 2.98 10.62
N TRP A 47 -2.75 2.15 9.92
CA TRP A 47 -2.34 0.79 9.52
C TRP A 47 -1.90 0.68 8.05
N CYS A 48 -1.63 1.81 7.38
CA CYS A 48 -1.12 1.81 6.00
C CYS A 48 0.20 1.01 5.85
N ALA A 49 1.12 1.14 6.80
CA ALA A 49 2.38 0.38 6.81
C ALA A 49 2.17 -1.10 7.14
N ALA A 50 1.22 -1.41 8.04
CA ALA A 50 0.84 -2.77 8.36
C ALA A 50 0.25 -3.48 7.14
N PHE A 51 -0.63 -2.81 6.39
CA PHE A 51 -1.19 -3.33 5.14
C PHE A 51 -0.11 -3.67 4.12
N VAL A 52 0.75 -2.69 3.78
CA VAL A 52 1.84 -2.90 2.82
C VAL A 52 2.76 -4.03 3.28
N GLY A 53 3.14 -4.04 4.56
CA GLY A 53 4.03 -5.06 5.09
C GLY A 53 3.39 -6.45 5.11
N ALA A 54 2.11 -6.55 5.48
CA ALA A 54 1.40 -7.82 5.48
C ALA A 54 1.28 -8.41 4.08
N CYS A 55 1.01 -7.58 3.06
CA CYS A 55 0.97 -8.02 1.66
C CYS A 55 2.32 -8.59 1.21
N LEU A 56 3.42 -7.95 1.60
CA LEU A 56 4.78 -8.42 1.29
C LEU A 56 5.12 -9.71 2.05
N GLU A 57 4.93 -9.76 3.37
CA GLU A 57 5.34 -10.91 4.20
C GLU A 57 4.54 -12.17 3.84
N ARG A 58 3.25 -12.04 3.47
CA ARG A 58 2.40 -13.17 3.08
C ARG A 58 2.84 -13.86 1.80
N VAL A 59 3.58 -13.16 0.94
CA VAL A 59 4.16 -13.71 -0.30
C VAL A 59 5.65 -13.99 -0.17
N GLY A 60 6.20 -13.94 1.04
CA GLY A 60 7.61 -14.26 1.31
C GLY A 60 8.58 -13.09 1.14
N ILE A 61 8.09 -11.87 0.88
CA ILE A 61 8.92 -10.68 0.78
C ILE A 61 9.04 -10.02 2.15
N VAL A 62 10.27 -9.84 2.63
CA VAL A 62 10.50 -9.22 3.95
C VAL A 62 10.17 -7.73 3.89
N SER A 63 9.23 -7.30 4.74
CA SER A 63 8.82 -5.90 4.89
C SER A 63 9.75 -5.12 5.83
N THR A 64 9.46 -3.85 6.09
CA THR A 64 10.17 -3.09 7.14
C THR A 64 9.86 -3.57 8.55
N ARG A 65 8.77 -4.32 8.74
CA ARG A 65 8.28 -4.80 10.05
C ARG A 65 8.04 -3.67 11.06
N PHE A 66 7.67 -2.49 10.55
CA PHE A 66 7.51 -1.27 11.34
C PHE A 66 6.19 -0.57 11.02
N GLU A 67 5.61 0.12 12.01
CA GLU A 67 4.33 0.83 11.93
C GLU A 67 4.39 2.14 11.14
N GLY A 68 5.57 2.75 11.07
CA GLY A 68 5.74 4.04 10.41
C GLY A 68 5.86 3.89 8.88
N ALA A 69 4.97 4.54 8.12
CA ALA A 69 5.04 4.59 6.66
C ALA A 69 6.41 5.04 6.11
N ARG A 70 7.07 5.98 6.81
CA ARG A 70 8.40 6.49 6.43
C ARG A 70 9.51 5.44 6.50
N SER A 71 9.31 4.33 7.23
CA SER A 71 10.27 3.21 7.25
C SER A 71 10.52 2.64 5.85
N TYR A 72 9.52 2.69 4.98
CA TYR A 72 9.65 2.25 3.60
C TYR A 72 10.49 3.20 2.74
N ALA A 73 10.81 4.40 3.20
CA ALA A 73 11.62 5.34 2.42
C ALA A 73 13.04 4.83 2.18
N SER A 74 13.53 3.87 2.96
CA SER A 74 14.85 3.21 2.80
C SER A 74 14.75 1.68 2.62
N TRP A 75 13.57 1.15 2.34
CA TRP A 75 13.33 -0.28 2.15
C TRP A 75 13.55 -0.71 0.69
N GLY A 76 14.07 -1.92 0.47
CA GLY A 76 14.20 -2.49 -0.88
C GLY A 76 15.12 -1.69 -1.81
N GLU A 77 14.91 -1.86 -3.11
CA GLU A 77 15.69 -1.18 -4.15
C GLU A 77 15.11 0.21 -4.44
N LYS A 78 15.99 1.20 -4.64
CA LYS A 78 15.57 2.58 -4.97
C LYS A 78 15.08 2.65 -6.42
N LEU A 79 13.95 3.31 -6.64
CA LEU A 79 13.54 3.73 -7.98
C LEU A 79 13.51 5.26 -8.08
N ASP A 80 13.96 5.79 -9.22
CA ASP A 80 13.88 7.23 -9.52
C ASP A 80 12.54 7.62 -10.16
N LYS A 81 11.81 6.65 -10.71
CA LYS A 81 10.49 6.83 -11.33
C LYS A 81 9.53 5.74 -10.83
N PRO A 82 8.22 6.00 -10.79
CA PRO A 82 7.25 4.99 -10.37
C PRO A 82 7.15 3.88 -11.41
N VAL A 83 6.98 2.65 -10.91
CA VAL A 83 6.74 1.45 -11.70
C VAL A 83 5.49 0.78 -11.12
N ALA A 84 4.65 0.21 -11.96
CA ALA A 84 3.46 -0.49 -11.48
C ALA A 84 3.89 -1.63 -10.54
N GLY A 85 3.29 -1.68 -9.36
CA GLY A 85 3.63 -2.58 -8.27
C GLY A 85 4.60 -2.02 -7.23
N CYS A 86 5.28 -0.90 -7.49
CA CYS A 86 6.26 -0.38 -6.55
C CYS A 86 5.59 0.15 -5.27
N VAL A 87 6.33 0.08 -4.17
CA VAL A 87 5.97 0.76 -2.92
C VAL A 87 6.23 2.24 -3.08
N VAL A 88 5.22 3.08 -2.88
CA VAL A 88 5.35 4.53 -2.88
C VAL A 88 5.17 5.06 -1.46
N VAL A 89 6.04 5.99 -1.08
CA VAL A 89 5.99 6.67 0.22
C VAL A 89 5.66 8.14 -0.03
N PHE A 90 4.74 8.67 0.78
CA PHE A 90 4.32 10.07 0.75
C PHE A 90 4.62 10.78 2.07
N SER A 91 4.86 12.08 1.99
CA SER A 91 4.77 12.98 3.14
C SER A 91 3.32 13.43 3.39
N ARG A 92 3.01 13.70 4.66
CA ARG A 92 1.81 14.39 5.11
C ARG A 92 2.12 15.20 6.37
N ASP A 93 1.34 16.23 6.64
CA ASP A 93 1.37 16.89 7.94
C ASP A 93 1.03 15.87 9.03
N GLY A 94 1.88 15.80 10.07
CA GLY A 94 1.73 14.81 11.14
C GLY A 94 2.14 13.37 10.79
N GLY A 95 2.78 13.07 9.64
CA GLY A 95 3.30 11.72 9.37
C GLY A 95 3.73 11.40 7.95
N GLY A 96 3.53 10.15 7.54
CA GLY A 96 3.69 9.69 6.16
C GLY A 96 2.53 8.79 5.74
N HIS A 97 2.46 8.45 4.45
CA HIS A 97 1.55 7.45 3.90
C HIS A 97 2.34 6.48 3.02
N VAL A 98 1.89 5.23 2.90
CA VAL A 98 2.54 4.22 2.07
C VAL A 98 1.48 3.34 1.41
N GLY A 99 1.75 2.93 0.17
CA GLY A 99 0.89 2.02 -0.60
C GLY A 99 1.61 1.51 -1.84
N PHE A 100 0.90 0.79 -2.69
CA PHE A 100 1.41 0.27 -3.95
C PHE A 100 0.92 1.10 -5.13
N VAL A 101 1.81 1.51 -6.02
CA VAL A 101 1.41 2.16 -7.28
C VAL A 101 0.78 1.11 -8.18
N VAL A 102 -0.46 1.32 -8.62
CA VAL A 102 -1.15 0.42 -9.58
C VAL A 102 -1.33 1.05 -10.95
N GLY A 103 -1.10 2.36 -11.08
CA GLY A 103 -1.18 3.09 -12.35
C GLY A 103 -1.14 4.60 -12.12
N GLN A 104 -1.66 5.34 -13.09
CA GLN A 104 -1.83 6.78 -13.00
C GLN A 104 -3.15 7.23 -13.63
N ASP A 105 -3.69 8.37 -13.21
CA ASP A 105 -4.82 8.99 -13.88
C ASP A 105 -4.38 9.83 -15.09
N LYS A 106 -5.35 10.37 -15.84
CA LYS A 106 -5.08 11.23 -17.01
C LYS A 106 -4.36 12.54 -16.67
N ALA A 107 -4.42 12.98 -15.41
CA ALA A 107 -3.73 14.17 -14.93
C ALA A 107 -2.30 13.84 -14.42
N GLY A 108 -1.89 12.57 -14.45
CA GLY A 108 -0.58 12.12 -14.01
C GLY A 108 -0.46 11.89 -12.49
N ASN A 109 -1.56 11.94 -11.74
CA ASN A 109 -1.57 11.52 -10.34
C ASN A 109 -1.39 10.00 -10.25
N LEU A 110 -0.71 9.53 -9.21
CA LEU A 110 -0.51 8.10 -9.00
C LEU A 110 -1.79 7.48 -8.45
N LEU A 111 -2.22 6.38 -9.06
CA LEU A 111 -3.25 5.52 -8.48
C LEU A 111 -2.57 4.56 -7.50
N VAL A 112 -2.96 4.65 -6.23
CA VAL A 112 -2.31 3.94 -5.13
C VAL A 112 -3.31 3.02 -4.45
N LEU A 113 -3.01 1.72 -4.49
CA LEU A 113 -3.65 0.71 -3.67
C LEU A 113 -3.03 0.73 -2.28
N GLY A 114 -3.79 1.14 -1.28
CA GLY A 114 -3.28 1.31 0.08
C GLY A 114 -4.33 1.03 1.13
N GLY A 115 -3.85 0.68 2.32
CA GLY A 115 -4.66 0.53 3.53
C GLY A 115 -4.84 1.86 4.26
N ASN A 116 -5.86 1.91 5.11
CA ASN A 116 -6.26 3.07 5.89
C ASN A 116 -6.51 4.36 5.06
N GLN A 117 -6.97 4.20 3.82
CA GLN A 117 -7.26 5.31 2.91
C GLN A 117 -8.72 5.75 3.04
N ALA A 118 -9.02 6.62 4.00
CA ALA A 118 -10.39 6.78 4.54
C ALA A 118 -10.88 5.47 5.15
N ASP A 119 -10.15 5.01 6.16
CA ASP A 119 -10.55 3.94 7.06
C ASP A 119 -10.75 2.57 6.36
N ALA A 120 -10.16 2.41 5.17
CA ALA A 120 -10.37 1.27 4.30
C ALA A 120 -9.17 0.95 3.38
N VAL A 121 -9.14 -0.27 2.82
CA VAL A 121 -8.29 -0.63 1.68
C VAL A 121 -9.01 -0.25 0.39
N ASN A 122 -8.40 0.62 -0.41
CA ASN A 122 -8.92 1.03 -1.71
C ASN A 122 -7.82 1.60 -2.62
N VAL A 123 -8.21 2.02 -3.82
CA VAL A 123 -7.36 2.77 -4.75
C VAL A 123 -7.74 4.24 -4.73
N LYS A 124 -6.77 5.13 -4.50
CA LYS A 124 -6.95 6.59 -4.57
C LYS A 124 -5.85 7.25 -5.38
N ALA A 125 -6.20 8.39 -5.99
CA ALA A 125 -5.26 9.24 -6.70
C ALA A 125 -4.48 10.12 -5.71
N PHE A 126 -3.15 10.16 -5.85
CA PHE A 126 -2.26 11.02 -5.07
C PHE A 126 -1.35 11.84 -5.99
N PRO A 127 -1.16 13.14 -5.71
CA PRO A 127 -0.27 13.96 -6.51
C PRO A 127 1.19 13.55 -6.29
N ARG A 128 1.96 13.49 -7.38
CA ARG A 128 3.39 13.14 -7.35
C ARG A 128 4.22 14.07 -6.47
N SER A 129 3.79 15.32 -6.28
CA SER A 129 4.46 16.31 -5.42
C SER A 129 4.55 15.91 -3.96
N ARG A 130 3.72 14.97 -3.50
CA ARG A 130 3.77 14.44 -2.13
C ARG A 130 4.72 13.26 -1.96
N VAL A 131 5.27 12.73 -3.05
CA VAL A 131 6.11 11.53 -3.00
C VAL A 131 7.46 11.85 -2.39
N THR A 132 7.92 10.99 -1.49
CA THR A 132 9.26 11.04 -0.91
C THR A 132 10.15 9.88 -1.37
N ALA A 133 9.58 8.73 -1.75
CA ALA A 133 10.33 7.61 -2.28
C ALA A 133 9.46 6.66 -3.13
N TYR A 134 10.11 6.01 -4.10
CA TYR A 134 9.61 4.81 -4.77
C TYR A 134 10.58 3.67 -4.48
N ARG A 135 10.05 2.52 -4.08
CA ARG A 135 10.83 1.35 -3.70
C ARG A 135 10.31 0.09 -4.35
N TRP A 136 11.25 -0.77 -4.72
CA TRP A 136 10.97 -2.06 -5.33
C TRP A 136 11.35 -3.19 -4.38
N PRO A 137 10.57 -4.28 -4.29
CA PRO A 137 10.99 -5.48 -3.59
C PRO A 137 12.31 -6.02 -4.17
N THR A 138 13.31 -6.20 -3.31
CA THR A 138 14.64 -6.66 -3.76
C THR A 138 14.55 -8.05 -4.40
N GLY A 139 15.11 -8.19 -5.60
CA GLY A 139 15.17 -9.47 -6.32
C GLY A 139 13.88 -9.88 -7.06
N GLU A 140 12.82 -9.07 -7.01
CA GLU A 140 11.61 -9.32 -7.80
C GLU A 140 11.73 -8.77 -9.23
N PRO A 141 11.20 -9.47 -10.26
CA PRO A 141 11.29 -9.02 -11.64
C PRO A 141 10.46 -7.76 -11.89
N MET A 142 11.07 -6.75 -12.47
CA MET A 142 10.42 -5.46 -12.76
C MET A 142 9.63 -5.51 -14.08
N PRO A 143 8.38 -5.03 -14.13
CA PRO A 143 7.63 -4.94 -15.37
C PRO A 143 8.24 -3.90 -16.32
N ALA A 144 8.23 -4.21 -17.62
CA ALA A 144 8.61 -3.28 -18.66
C ALA A 144 7.44 -2.35 -19.04
N GLY A 145 7.77 -1.09 -19.38
CA GLY A 145 6.81 -0.12 -19.91
C GLY A 145 6.48 1.02 -18.96
N GLU A 146 5.60 1.91 -19.42
CA GLU A 146 5.10 3.04 -18.63
C GLU A 146 3.97 2.62 -17.70
N LEU A 147 3.65 3.48 -16.72
CA LEU A 147 2.49 3.27 -15.87
C LEU A 147 1.20 3.23 -16.70
N PRO A 148 0.32 2.24 -16.47
CA PRO A 148 -0.98 2.21 -17.13
C PRO A 148 -1.80 3.45 -16.72
N VAL A 149 -2.43 4.08 -17.71
CA VAL A 149 -3.36 5.19 -17.50
C VAL A 149 -4.76 4.62 -17.31
N MET A 150 -5.37 4.87 -16.16
CA MET A 150 -6.66 4.28 -15.76
C MET A 150 -7.51 5.31 -14.99
N ALA A 151 -8.81 5.06 -14.91
CA ALA A 151 -9.68 5.77 -13.97
C ALA A 151 -9.65 5.06 -12.61
N ALA A 152 -9.59 5.81 -11.50
CA ALA A 152 -9.63 5.22 -10.16
C ALA A 152 -10.89 4.37 -9.91
N ALA A 153 -12.00 4.69 -10.60
CA ALA A 153 -13.26 3.94 -10.54
C ALA A 153 -13.13 2.49 -11.02
N GLU A 154 -12.16 2.17 -11.88
CA GLU A 154 -11.94 0.81 -12.40
C GLU A 154 -11.46 -0.18 -11.32
N PHE A 155 -11.14 0.30 -10.11
CA PHE A 155 -10.72 -0.51 -8.97
C PHE A 155 -11.75 -0.59 -7.85
N SER A 156 -12.89 0.09 -7.97
CA SER A 156 -13.97 0.02 -6.99
C SER A 156 -14.80 -1.24 -7.23
N LYS A 157 -14.89 -2.13 -6.24
CA LYS A 157 -15.84 -3.26 -6.25
C LYS A 157 -17.26 -2.86 -5.83
N SER A 158 -17.55 -1.57 -5.68
CA SER A 158 -18.85 -1.08 -5.25
C SER A 158 -19.57 -0.42 -6.42
N GLU A 159 -20.35 -1.21 -7.15
CA GLU A 159 -21.57 -0.72 -7.77
C GLU A 159 -22.65 -0.68 -6.67
N ALA A 160 -23.22 0.51 -6.46
CA ALA A 160 -24.47 0.82 -5.75
C ALA A 160 -24.76 0.15 -4.39
#